data_AF-A0A3D4M9X4-F1
#
_entry.id   AF-A0A3D4M9X4-F1
#
_cell.length_a   1.000
_cell.length_b   1.000
_cell.length_c   1.000
_cell.angle_alpha   90.00
_cell.angle_beta   90.00
_cell.angle_gamma   90.00
#
_symmetry.space_group_name_H-M   'P 1'
#
loop_
_entity.id
_entity.type
_entity.pdbx_description
1 polymer ?
#
loop_
_entity_poly.entity_id
_entity_poly.type
_entity_poly.pdbx_seq_one_letter_code
_entity_poly.pdbx_strand_id
1 'polypeptide(L)'
;MTWSSVERSNIKSPVSPASIARIPSTGDLLLVWNNNSGDDPAIEGKRTPLTVAISKDEGRIWERIKNIEVDPDEWYCYIAIHFSGKNVLLGYCAGNGPKGTGLAITRVTKLSLNWIYK
;
A
#
# COMPACT_ATOMS: atom_id res chain seq x y z
N MET A 1 6.53 -9.13 28.22
CA MET A 1 6.23 -8.34 27.01
C MET A 1 4.85 -7.73 27.19
N THR A 2 4.74 -6.41 27.16
CA THR A 2 3.49 -5.67 27.31
C THR A 2 3.34 -4.72 26.12
N TRP A 3 2.11 -4.40 25.75
CA TRP A 3 1.77 -3.47 24.68
C TRP A 3 1.11 -2.22 25.27
N SER A 4 1.32 -1.07 24.65
CA SER A 4 0.54 0.14 24.93
C SER A 4 -0.87 0.04 24.31
N SER A 5 -1.73 0.98 24.68
CA SER A 5 -2.99 1.19 23.96
C SER A 5 -2.74 1.49 22.48
N VAL A 6 -3.70 1.11 21.63
CA VAL A 6 -3.69 1.48 20.21
C VAL A 6 -4.02 2.95 20.05
N GLU A 7 -3.32 3.62 19.14
CA GLU A 7 -3.52 5.02 18.80
C GLU A 7 -3.77 5.17 17.30
N ARG A 8 -4.37 6.30 16.91
CA ARG A 8 -4.57 6.61 15.49
C ARG A 8 -3.21 6.82 14.84
N SER A 9 -2.97 6.14 13.73
CA SER A 9 -1.78 6.38 12.90
C SER A 9 -1.92 7.66 12.06
N ASN A 10 -0.82 8.10 11.46
CA ASN A 10 -0.78 9.18 10.47
C ASN A 10 -1.06 8.70 9.02
N ILE A 11 -1.43 7.44 8.83
CA ILE A 11 -1.72 6.85 7.51
C ILE A 11 -3.18 7.11 7.18
N LYS A 12 -3.42 7.88 6.11
CA LYS A 12 -4.76 8.10 5.54
C LYS A 12 -5.14 6.93 4.64
N SER A 13 -6.26 6.29 4.95
CA SER A 13 -6.74 5.10 4.23
C SER A 13 -8.27 5.02 4.30
N PRO A 14 -8.96 4.53 3.24
CA PRO A 14 -10.36 4.18 3.32
C PRO A 14 -10.52 2.87 4.11
N VAL A 15 -11.73 2.30 4.16
CA VAL A 15 -11.95 0.96 4.77
C VAL A 15 -11.33 -0.13 3.86
N SER A 16 -10.01 -0.22 3.94
CA SER A 16 -9.14 -1.10 3.17
C SER A 16 -7.91 -1.50 4.01
N PRO A 17 -7.51 -2.78 4.03
CA PRO A 17 -6.28 -3.24 4.66
C PRO A 17 -5.02 -2.56 4.11
N ALA A 18 -4.10 -2.24 5.00
CA ALA A 18 -2.73 -1.86 4.68
C ALA A 18 -1.76 -2.98 5.11
N SER A 19 -0.62 -3.10 4.42
CA SER A 19 0.44 -4.04 4.77
C SER A 19 1.75 -3.29 5.01
N ILE A 20 2.43 -3.63 6.09
CA ILE A 20 3.76 -3.10 6.43
C ILE A 20 4.73 -4.27 6.54
N ALA A 21 5.90 -4.15 5.92
CA ALA A 21 6.98 -5.14 6.04
C ALA A 21 8.34 -4.45 6.15
N ARG A 22 9.26 -5.05 6.91
CA ARG A 22 10.64 -4.55 7.02
C ARG A 22 11.45 -4.98 5.79
N ILE A 23 12.11 -4.03 5.14
CA ILE A 23 13.02 -4.27 4.03
C ILE A 23 14.29 -4.93 4.57
N PRO A 24 14.65 -6.17 4.16
CA PRO A 24 15.75 -6.90 4.77
C PRO A 24 17.12 -6.22 4.64
N SER A 25 17.36 -5.48 3.56
CA SER A 25 18.68 -4.88 3.27
C SER A 25 18.95 -3.58 4.03
N THR A 26 17.91 -2.88 4.50
CA THR A 26 18.04 -1.56 5.13
C THR A 26 17.50 -1.52 6.55
N GLY A 27 16.56 -2.40 6.88
CA GLY A 27 15.81 -2.32 8.12
C GLY A 27 14.67 -1.32 8.09
N ASP A 28 14.50 -0.54 7.01
CA ASP A 28 13.40 0.41 6.85
C ASP A 28 12.05 -0.32 6.72
N LEU A 29 10.96 0.36 7.03
CA LEU A 29 9.61 -0.15 6.80
C LEU A 29 9.12 0.24 5.41
N LEU A 30 8.56 -0.73 4.67
CA LEU A 30 7.76 -0.51 3.48
C LEU A 30 6.28 -0.60 3.85
N LEU A 31 5.54 0.46 3.62
CA LEU A 31 4.08 0.49 3.70
C LEU A 31 3.48 0.40 2.30
N VAL A 32 2.45 -0.43 2.16
CA VAL A 32 1.61 -0.53 0.96
C VAL A 32 0.16 -0.40 1.38
N TRP A 33 -0.55 0.59 0.85
CA TRP A 33 -1.92 0.91 1.25
C TRP A 33 -2.67 1.70 0.18
N ASN A 34 -3.98 1.86 0.35
CA ASN A 34 -4.73 2.81 -0.46
C ASN A 34 -4.64 4.21 0.14
N ASN A 35 -3.86 5.10 -0.48
CA ASN A 35 -3.64 6.44 0.04
C ASN A 35 -4.80 7.38 -0.33
N ASN A 36 -5.91 7.20 0.39
CA ASN A 36 -7.14 7.92 0.16
C ASN A 36 -7.85 8.17 1.50
N SER A 37 -8.04 9.43 1.87
CA SER A 37 -8.76 9.81 3.09
C SER A 37 -10.26 9.97 2.91
N GLY A 38 -10.77 9.89 1.68
CA GLY A 38 -12.13 10.30 1.34
C GLY A 38 -12.29 11.81 1.12
N ASP A 39 -11.21 12.59 1.18
CA ASP A 39 -11.24 14.04 0.95
C ASP A 39 -11.47 14.39 -0.54
N ASP A 40 -11.16 13.46 -1.46
CA ASP A 40 -11.39 13.60 -2.90
C ASP A 40 -12.70 12.88 -3.28
N PRO A 41 -13.75 13.63 -3.69
CA PRO A 41 -15.03 13.05 -4.09
C PRO A 41 -14.94 12.03 -5.24
N ALA A 42 -13.93 12.11 -6.11
CA ALA A 42 -13.78 11.19 -7.24
C ALA A 42 -13.42 9.75 -6.81
N ILE A 43 -12.78 9.63 -5.65
CA ILE A 43 -12.31 8.36 -5.09
C ILE A 43 -12.83 8.10 -3.68
N GLU A 44 -13.73 8.92 -3.15
CA GLU A 44 -14.31 8.73 -1.81
C GLU A 44 -14.86 7.31 -1.62
N GLY A 45 -14.43 6.65 -0.54
CA GLY A 45 -14.81 5.27 -0.23
C GLY A 45 -14.20 4.19 -1.15
N LYS A 46 -13.44 4.56 -2.19
CA LYS A 46 -12.81 3.63 -3.12
C LYS A 46 -11.43 3.16 -2.64
N ARG A 47 -11.07 1.93 -3.03
CA ARG A 47 -9.78 1.30 -2.71
C ARG A 47 -8.72 1.59 -3.76
N THR A 48 -8.49 2.87 -4.03
CA THR A 48 -7.57 3.41 -5.03
C THR A 48 -7.14 4.84 -4.62
N PRO A 49 -5.93 5.33 -4.98
CA PRO A 49 -4.83 4.61 -5.63
C PRO A 49 -4.23 3.53 -4.72
N LEU A 50 -3.46 2.59 -5.27
CA LEU A 50 -2.56 1.75 -4.48
C LEU A 50 -1.20 2.43 -4.41
N THR A 51 -0.68 2.61 -3.20
CA THR A 51 0.46 3.47 -2.92
C THR A 51 1.50 2.75 -2.07
N VAL A 52 2.77 3.09 -2.27
CA VAL A 52 3.90 2.65 -1.44
C VAL A 52 4.59 3.84 -0.79
N ALA A 53 5.17 3.63 0.39
CA ALA A 53 6.03 4.60 1.07
C ALA A 53 7.03 3.89 1.98
N ILE A 54 8.09 4.62 2.35
CA ILE A 54 9.15 4.15 3.23
C ILE A 54 9.11 4.91 4.54
N SER A 55 9.39 4.23 5.65
CA SER A 55 9.73 4.86 6.92
C SER A 55 11.08 4.35 7.42
N LYS A 56 11.95 5.28 7.82
CA LYS A 56 13.25 5.01 8.43
C LYS A 56 13.24 5.13 9.96
N ASP A 57 12.08 5.48 10.52
CA ASP A 57 11.90 5.84 11.93
C ASP A 57 10.73 5.10 12.57
N GLU A 58 10.60 3.81 12.21
CA GLU A 58 9.60 2.88 12.78
C GLU A 58 8.14 3.33 12.60
N GLY A 59 7.83 3.97 11.47
CA GLY A 59 6.48 4.37 11.09
C GLY A 59 6.05 5.75 11.60
N ARG A 60 6.96 6.54 12.16
CA ARG A 60 6.65 7.91 12.60
C ARG A 60 6.49 8.85 11.42
N ILE A 61 7.38 8.77 10.44
CA ILE A 61 7.33 9.56 9.20
C ILE A 61 7.35 8.61 8.01
N TRP A 62 6.46 8.89 7.04
CA TRP A 62 6.40 8.20 5.77
C TRP A 62 6.93 9.12 4.65
N GLU A 63 7.96 8.68 3.96
CA GLU A 63 8.60 9.37 2.85
C GLU A 63 8.57 8.54 1.56
N ARG A 64 9.01 9.13 0.44
CA ARG A 64 9.06 8.46 -0.88
C ARG A 64 7.71 7.86 -1.31
N ILE A 65 6.64 8.62 -1.09
CA ILE A 65 5.27 8.22 -1.40
C ILE A 65 5.09 8.11 -2.92
N LYS A 66 4.66 6.96 -3.41
CA LYS A 66 4.46 6.70 -4.85
C LYS A 66 3.24 5.83 -5.11
N ASN A 67 2.42 6.23 -6.07
CA ASN A 67 1.34 5.39 -6.56
C ASN A 67 1.88 4.33 -7.51
N ILE A 68 1.40 3.10 -7.32
CA ILE A 68 1.72 1.94 -8.17
C ILE A 68 0.53 1.51 -9.02
N GLU A 69 -0.68 1.87 -8.58
CA GLU A 69 -1.92 1.75 -9.35
C GLU A 69 -2.78 2.99 -9.12
N VAL A 70 -3.39 3.53 -10.18
CA VAL A 70 -4.08 4.84 -10.14
C VAL A 70 -5.45 4.83 -10.81
N ASP A 71 -5.88 3.72 -11.39
CA ASP A 71 -7.20 3.66 -12.03
C ASP A 71 -8.30 3.87 -10.98
N PRO A 72 -9.15 4.92 -11.12
CA PRO A 72 -10.18 5.26 -10.14
C PRO A 72 -11.39 4.32 -10.18
N ASP A 73 -11.50 3.46 -11.20
CA ASP A 73 -12.55 2.45 -11.32
C ASP A 73 -12.09 1.07 -10.86
N GLU A 74 -10.80 0.87 -10.64
CA GLU A 74 -10.25 -0.35 -10.04
C GLU A 74 -10.11 -0.26 -8.52
N TRP A 75 -10.22 -1.42 -7.87
CA TRP A 75 -10.07 -1.60 -6.43
C TRP A 75 -8.88 -2.50 -6.16
N TYR A 76 -8.05 -2.15 -5.18
CA TYR A 76 -6.85 -2.90 -4.82
C TYR A 76 -6.87 -3.28 -3.34
N CYS A 77 -6.57 -4.53 -2.98
CA CYS A 77 -6.71 -4.98 -1.59
C CYS A 77 -5.93 -6.26 -1.28
N TYR A 78 -5.75 -6.56 0.02
CA TYR A 78 -5.18 -7.81 0.53
C TYR A 78 -3.74 -8.07 0.04
N ILE A 79 -2.85 -7.11 0.32
CA ILE A 79 -1.47 -7.08 -0.17
C ILE A 79 -0.59 -8.09 0.58
N ALA A 80 0.01 -9.01 -0.15
CA ALA A 80 1.17 -9.80 0.27
C ALA A 80 2.47 -9.14 -0.22
N ILE A 81 3.50 -9.10 0.63
CA ILE A 81 4.80 -8.49 0.35
C ILE A 81 5.89 -9.55 0.43
N HIS A 82 6.70 -9.69 -0.62
CA HIS A 82 7.86 -10.57 -0.63
C HIS A 82 9.09 -9.89 -1.24
N PHE A 83 10.19 -9.84 -0.48
CA PHE A 83 11.45 -9.25 -0.95
C PHE A 83 12.31 -10.29 -1.68
N SER A 84 12.83 -9.93 -2.86
CA SER A 84 13.69 -10.79 -3.68
C SER A 84 14.85 -9.98 -4.25
N GLY A 85 16.02 -10.10 -3.62
CA GLY A 85 17.21 -9.34 -3.96
C GLY A 85 16.98 -7.83 -3.88
N LYS A 86 17.13 -7.13 -5.02
CA LYS A 86 16.94 -5.67 -5.13
C LYS A 86 15.50 -5.26 -5.48
N ASN A 87 14.55 -6.19 -5.40
CA ASN A 87 13.16 -6.00 -5.78
C ASN A 87 12.21 -6.41 -4.65
N VAL A 88 10.98 -5.92 -4.75
CA VAL A 88 9.84 -6.38 -3.97
C VAL A 88 8.76 -6.88 -4.93
N LEU A 89 8.16 -8.01 -4.59
CA LEU A 89 6.98 -8.57 -5.24
C LEU A 89 5.77 -8.27 -4.35
N LEU A 90 4.74 -7.71 -4.96
CA LEU A 90 3.46 -7.41 -4.34
C LEU A 90 2.39 -8.27 -4.99
N GLY A 91 1.73 -9.13 -4.21
CA GLY A 91 0.56 -9.90 -4.65
C GLY A 91 -0.70 -9.33 -4.03
N TYR A 92 -1.74 -9.07 -4.82
CA TYR A 92 -2.98 -8.48 -4.30
C TYR A 92 -4.20 -8.76 -5.17
N CYS A 93 -5.37 -8.60 -4.57
CA CYS A 93 -6.64 -8.58 -5.29
C CYS A 93 -6.81 -7.24 -6.00
N ALA A 94 -7.23 -7.29 -7.24
CA ALA A 94 -7.55 -6.18 -8.13
C ALA A 94 -8.89 -6.44 -8.83
N GLY A 95 -9.39 -5.43 -9.53
CA GLY A 95 -10.54 -5.56 -10.41
C GLY A 95 -11.33 -4.27 -10.50
N ASN A 96 -12.15 -4.17 -11.54
CA ASN A 96 -12.93 -2.98 -11.85
C ASN A 96 -14.32 -3.06 -11.19
N GLY A 97 -14.64 -2.04 -10.40
CA GLY A 97 -15.93 -1.89 -9.71
C GLY A 97 -17.10 -1.79 -10.68
N PRO A 98 -17.12 -0.81 -11.61
CA PRO A 98 -18.20 -0.64 -12.59
C PRO A 98 -18.50 -1.87 -13.45
N LYS A 99 -17.48 -2.65 -13.81
CA LYS A 99 -17.62 -3.90 -14.58
C LYS A 99 -18.05 -5.10 -13.74
N GLY A 100 -18.30 -4.93 -12.44
CA GLY A 100 -18.72 -6.00 -11.53
C GLY A 100 -17.61 -7.02 -11.21
N THR A 101 -16.36 -6.72 -11.55
CA THR A 101 -15.22 -7.62 -11.29
C THR A 101 -14.57 -7.39 -9.93
N GLY A 102 -14.92 -6.31 -9.23
CA GLY A 102 -14.60 -6.09 -7.81
C GLY A 102 -13.15 -6.41 -7.46
N LEU A 103 -12.94 -7.43 -6.62
CA LEU A 103 -11.61 -7.92 -6.19
C LEU A 103 -11.29 -9.31 -6.76
N ALA A 104 -11.85 -9.67 -7.91
CA ALA A 104 -11.77 -11.02 -8.49
C ALA A 104 -10.46 -11.32 -9.25
N ILE A 105 -9.59 -10.34 -9.47
CA ILE A 105 -8.34 -10.51 -10.21
C ILE A 105 -7.19 -10.62 -9.23
N THR A 106 -6.33 -11.63 -9.35
CA THR A 106 -5.04 -11.64 -8.66
C THR A 106 -4.00 -10.94 -9.52
N ARG A 107 -3.37 -9.90 -8.97
CA ARG A 107 -2.28 -9.16 -9.61
C ARG A 107 -0.97 -9.39 -8.86
N VAL A 108 0.12 -9.53 -9.61
CA VAL A 108 1.48 -9.60 -9.07
C VAL A 108 2.32 -8.51 -9.71
N THR A 109 2.82 -7.58 -8.90
CA THR A 109 3.64 -6.46 -9.36
C THR A 109 5.05 -6.59 -8.80
N LYS A 110 6.05 -6.46 -9.65
CA LYS A 110 7.46 -6.37 -9.24
C LYS A 110 7.91 -4.91 -9.28
N LEU A 111 8.43 -4.41 -8.17
CA LEU A 111 9.01 -3.08 -8.06
C LEU A 111 10.49 -3.18 -7.68
N SER A 112 11.31 -2.28 -8.25
CA SER A 112 12.69 -2.13 -7.82
C SER A 112 12.76 -1.31 -6.54
N LEU A 113 13.54 -1.75 -5.55
CA LEU A 113 13.80 -0.95 -4.35
C LEU A 113 14.44 0.40 -4.71
N ASN A 114 15.35 0.42 -5.70
CA ASN A 114 15.94 1.67 -6.17
C ASN A 114 14.90 2.64 -6.75
N TRP A 115 13.84 2.13 -7.39
CA TRP A 115 12.74 2.99 -7.83
C TRP A 115 11.97 3.54 -6.64
N ILE A 116 11.70 2.72 -5.62
CA ILE A 116 10.98 3.19 -4.41
C ILE A 116 11.80 4.29 -3.69
N TYR A 117 13.11 4.11 -3.54
CA TYR A 117 13.97 5.06 -2.82
C TYR A 117 14.33 6.35 -3.58
N LYS A 118 14.16 6.39 -4.91
CA LYS A 118 14.38 7.62 -5.70
C LYS A 118 13.35 8.67 -5.34
#